data_AF-A0A8S4EWZ3-F1
#
_entry.id   AF-A0A8S4EWZ3-F1
#
_cell.length_a   1.000
_cell.length_b   1.000
_cell.length_c   1.000
_cell.angle_alpha   90.00
_cell.angle_beta   90.00
_cell.angle_gamma   90.00
#
_symmetry.space_group_name_H-M   'P 1'
#
loop_
_entity.id
_entity.type
_entity.pdbx_description
1 polymer ?
#
loop_
_entity_poly.entity_id
_entity_poly.type
_entity_poly.pdbx_seq_one_letter_code
_entity_poly.pdbx_strand_id
1 'polypeptide(L)'
;MSCSSSDSDSDGEKQTFSRLGECEVCGATEAKYTCPRCEVKTCSLKCVVIHKKELECDGIRDRTKFVRKKDFSDTDLLSDYRLLEECARFVYGVKRDEKKRFTRIDKDLPIHLYKLKMAARKRGVALQFLAQNFTRHAVNTTRYMYKSNVIHWRVEWLFPNAEPDAVKFVDERWVE
;
A
#
# COMPACT_ATOMS: atom_id res chain seq x y z
N MET A 1 -43.30 11.76 70.30
CA MET A 1 -42.82 10.49 70.90
C MET A 1 -43.02 9.40 69.85
N SER A 2 -42.13 9.35 68.87
CA SER A 2 -41.04 8.37 68.74
C SER A 2 -41.53 7.04 68.16
N CYS A 3 -41.65 6.95 66.82
CA CYS A 3 -41.61 5.68 66.12
C CYS A 3 -40.25 5.56 65.43
N SER A 4 -39.39 4.70 65.98
CA SER A 4 -38.09 4.36 65.43
C SER A 4 -38.28 3.21 64.44
N SER A 5 -38.28 3.52 63.14
CA SER A 5 -38.18 2.50 62.09
C SER A 5 -36.70 2.17 61.91
N SER A 6 -36.30 1.03 62.46
CA SER A 6 -34.98 0.42 62.24
C SER A 6 -35.02 -0.35 60.92
N ASP A 7 -34.61 0.31 59.84
CA ASP A 7 -34.34 -0.35 58.56
C ASP A 7 -33.03 -1.14 58.69
N SER A 8 -33.17 -2.47 58.66
CA SER A 8 -32.04 -3.40 58.55
C SER A 8 -31.77 -3.61 57.07
N ASP A 9 -30.80 -2.89 56.52
CA ASP A 9 -30.32 -3.13 55.16
C ASP A 9 -29.61 -4.50 55.13
N SER A 10 -30.31 -5.49 54.57
CA SER A 10 -29.70 -6.76 54.19
C SER A 10 -28.89 -6.53 52.91
N ASP A 11 -27.57 -6.63 53.01
CA ASP A 11 -26.65 -6.64 51.87
C ASP A 11 -26.97 -7.80 50.92
N GLY A 12 -27.81 -7.53 49.92
CA GLY A 12 -28.03 -8.41 48.79
C GLY A 12 -26.80 -8.40 47.89
N GLU A 13 -25.98 -9.45 47.98
CA GLU A 13 -24.92 -9.73 47.02
C GLU A 13 -25.51 -9.75 45.60
N LYS A 14 -25.32 -8.66 44.86
CA LYS A 14 -25.69 -8.58 43.44
C LYS A 14 -24.74 -9.47 42.66
N GLN A 15 -25.16 -10.69 42.34
CA GLN A 15 -24.48 -11.54 41.37
C GLN A 15 -24.47 -10.83 40.01
N THR A 16 -23.36 -10.19 39.69
CA THR A 16 -23.12 -9.58 38.37
C THR A 16 -22.80 -10.68 37.38
N PHE A 17 -23.81 -11.32 36.81
CA PHE A 17 -23.59 -12.27 35.71
C PHE A 17 -22.94 -11.55 34.52
N SER A 18 -21.70 -11.93 34.20
CA SER A 18 -21.04 -11.41 33.01
C SER A 18 -21.75 -11.93 31.75
N ARG A 19 -22.05 -11.02 30.80
CA ARG A 19 -22.73 -11.38 29.53
C ARG A 19 -21.90 -12.32 28.65
N LEU A 20 -20.59 -12.37 28.91
CA LEU A 20 -19.63 -13.18 28.17
C LEU A 20 -19.45 -14.56 28.82
N GLY A 21 -19.71 -14.71 30.11
CA GLY A 21 -19.42 -15.93 30.86
C GLY A 21 -17.94 -16.01 31.24
N GLU A 22 -17.44 -17.22 31.45
CA GLU A 22 -16.06 -17.48 31.85
C GLU A 22 -15.09 -17.43 30.67
N CYS A 23 -13.80 -17.27 30.95
CA CYS A 23 -12.77 -17.33 29.94
C CYS A 23 -12.59 -18.76 29.40
N GLU A 24 -12.70 -18.91 28.09
CA GLU A 24 -12.58 -20.22 27.40
C GLU A 24 -11.14 -20.75 27.34
N VAL A 25 -10.15 -19.93 27.70
CA VAL A 25 -8.72 -20.31 27.67
C VAL A 25 -8.23 -20.76 29.04
N CYS A 26 -8.58 -20.04 30.11
CA CYS A 26 -8.08 -20.36 31.46
C CYS A 26 -9.16 -20.85 32.43
N GLY A 27 -10.45 -20.63 32.16
CA GLY A 27 -11.56 -20.98 33.05
C GLY A 27 -11.58 -20.30 34.43
N ALA A 28 -10.51 -19.59 34.82
CA ALA A 28 -10.32 -19.11 36.18
C ALA A 28 -11.05 -17.79 36.49
N THR A 29 -11.38 -17.02 35.46
CA THR A 29 -11.97 -15.68 35.61
C THR A 29 -12.97 -15.41 34.49
N GLU A 30 -13.91 -14.50 34.75
CA GLU A 30 -14.87 -14.02 33.75
C GLU A 30 -14.17 -13.43 32.51
N ALA A 31 -14.75 -13.72 31.35
CA ALA A 31 -14.28 -13.19 30.08
C ALA A 31 -14.61 -11.69 29.94
N LYS A 32 -13.66 -10.95 29.38
CA LYS A 32 -13.75 -9.50 29.15
C LYS A 32 -13.71 -9.12 27.67
N TYR A 33 -13.13 -9.98 26.84
CA TYR A 33 -12.89 -9.73 25.42
C TYR A 33 -13.39 -10.90 24.58
N THR A 34 -13.79 -10.61 23.35
CA THR A 34 -14.20 -11.60 22.35
C THR A 34 -13.36 -11.43 21.10
N CYS A 35 -12.77 -12.52 20.62
CA CYS A 35 -12.00 -12.49 19.38
C CYS A 35 -12.93 -12.24 18.17
N PRO A 36 -12.66 -11.25 17.31
CA PRO A 36 -13.56 -10.93 16.21
C PRO A 36 -13.47 -11.92 15.03
N ARG A 37 -12.50 -12.85 15.03
CA ARG A 37 -12.34 -13.92 14.03
C ARG A 37 -13.09 -15.18 14.44
N CYS A 38 -12.73 -15.74 15.60
CA CYS A 38 -13.18 -17.05 16.07
C CYS A 38 -14.18 -16.97 17.23
N GLU A 39 -14.54 -15.77 17.68
CA GLU A 39 -15.53 -15.52 18.74
C GLU A 39 -15.14 -16.07 20.13
N VAL A 40 -13.90 -16.54 20.28
CA VAL A 40 -13.35 -17.04 21.56
C VAL A 40 -13.30 -15.95 22.62
N LYS A 41 -13.74 -16.31 23.82
CA LYS A 41 -13.87 -15.37 24.95
C LYS A 41 -12.68 -15.45 25.89
N THR A 42 -12.06 -14.30 26.14
CA THR A 42 -10.79 -14.19 26.89
C THR A 42 -10.87 -13.16 28.00
N CYS A 43 -10.18 -13.39 29.12
CA CYS A 43 -10.17 -12.46 30.26
C CYS A 43 -8.99 -11.46 30.24
N SER A 44 -7.91 -11.78 29.54
CA SER A 44 -6.65 -11.02 29.59
C SER A 44 -5.81 -11.20 28.32
N LEU A 45 -4.80 -10.35 28.16
CA LEU A 45 -3.86 -10.42 27.03
C LEU A 45 -3.14 -11.78 26.95
N LYS A 46 -2.81 -12.41 28.08
CA LYS A 46 -2.18 -13.74 28.09
C LYS A 46 -3.09 -14.77 27.40
N CYS A 47 -4.38 -14.78 27.76
CA CYS A 47 -5.38 -15.64 27.12
C CYS A 47 -5.61 -15.30 25.64
N VAL A 48 -5.51 -14.01 25.27
CA VAL A 48 -5.55 -13.60 23.86
C VAL A 48 -4.38 -14.19 23.08
N VAL A 49 -3.16 -14.14 23.62
CA VAL A 49 -1.97 -14.68 22.94
C VAL A 49 -2.01 -16.21 22.86
N ILE A 50 -2.44 -16.88 23.93
CA ILE A 50 -2.54 -18.34 23.97
C ILE A 50 -3.52 -18.85 22.91
N HIS A 51 -4.77 -18.35 22.87
CA HIS A 51 -5.73 -18.86 21.88
C HIS A 51 -5.30 -18.54 20.45
N LYS A 52 -4.67 -17.37 20.21
CA LYS A 52 -4.15 -17.04 18.87
C LYS A 52 -3.10 -18.03 18.42
N LYS A 53 -2.27 -18.51 19.34
CA LYS A 53 -1.22 -19.50 19.06
C LYS A 53 -1.81 -20.91 18.88
N GLU A 54 -2.73 -21.33 19.76
CA GLU A 54 -3.29 -22.68 19.76
C GLU A 54 -4.31 -22.92 18.64
N LEU A 55 -5.09 -21.90 18.30
CA LEU A 55 -6.11 -21.97 17.24
C LEU A 55 -5.64 -21.39 15.91
N GLU A 56 -4.34 -21.07 15.79
CA GLU A 56 -3.74 -20.43 14.60
C GLU A 56 -4.57 -19.22 14.13
N CYS A 57 -5.00 -18.37 15.07
CA CYS A 57 -5.92 -17.28 14.83
C CYS A 57 -5.18 -15.94 14.67
N ASP A 58 -5.39 -15.26 13.56
CA ASP A 58 -4.90 -13.90 13.30
C ASP A 58 -5.61 -12.85 14.18
N GLY A 59 -6.85 -13.13 14.56
CA GLY A 59 -7.72 -12.23 15.31
C GLY A 59 -8.27 -11.08 14.45
N ILE A 60 -8.30 -11.25 13.13
CA ILE A 60 -8.87 -10.28 12.19
C ILE A 60 -10.21 -10.82 11.70
N ARG A 61 -11.29 -10.05 11.88
CA ARG A 61 -12.63 -10.45 11.42
C ARG A 61 -12.61 -10.80 9.94
N ASP A 62 -13.15 -11.97 9.59
CA ASP A 62 -13.44 -12.31 8.20
C ASP A 62 -14.64 -11.50 7.71
N ARG A 63 -14.37 -10.47 6.91
CA ARG A 63 -15.42 -9.62 6.34
C ARG A 63 -16.18 -10.29 5.20
N THR A 64 -15.65 -11.38 4.64
CA THR A 64 -16.17 -12.05 3.45
C THR A 64 -16.66 -13.48 3.74
N LYS A 65 -16.91 -13.79 5.03
CA LYS A 65 -17.42 -15.11 5.41
C LYS A 65 -18.76 -15.37 4.73
N PHE A 66 -18.94 -16.60 4.25
CA PHE A 66 -20.20 -17.00 3.65
C PHE A 66 -21.32 -17.02 4.71
N VAL A 67 -22.42 -16.31 4.41
CA VAL A 67 -23.64 -16.33 5.21
C VAL A 67 -24.76 -16.93 4.35
N ARG A 68 -25.42 -17.97 4.86
CA ARG A 68 -26.57 -18.55 4.17
C ARG A 68 -27.69 -17.52 4.11
N LYS A 69 -28.47 -17.53 3.03
CA LYS A 69 -29.57 -16.58 2.83
C LYS A 69 -30.60 -16.55 3.96
N LYS A 70 -30.79 -17.67 4.69
CA LYS A 70 -31.69 -17.74 5.85
C LYS A 70 -31.16 -17.01 7.08
N ASP A 71 -29.84 -16.94 7.22
CA ASP A 71 -29.15 -16.36 8.36
C ASP A 71 -28.65 -14.93 8.06
N PHE A 72 -28.91 -14.44 6.85
CA PHE A 72 -28.48 -13.13 6.38
C PHE A 72 -29.32 -12.03 7.04
N SER A 73 -28.66 -11.20 7.84
CA SER A 73 -29.28 -10.12 8.60
C SER A 73 -28.93 -8.74 8.05
N ASP A 74 -29.65 -7.71 8.49
CA ASP A 74 -29.33 -6.31 8.18
C ASP A 74 -27.90 -5.92 8.61
N THR A 75 -27.36 -6.58 9.65
CA THR A 75 -25.98 -6.33 10.09
C THR A 75 -24.94 -6.83 9.08
N ASP A 76 -25.24 -7.92 8.37
CA ASP A 76 -24.37 -8.45 7.31
C ASP A 76 -24.43 -7.54 6.08
N LEU A 77 -25.63 -7.06 5.72
CA LEU A 77 -25.81 -6.08 4.65
C LEU A 77 -25.01 -4.79 4.90
N LEU A 78 -25.05 -4.25 6.13
CA LEU A 78 -24.27 -3.07 6.51
C LEU A 78 -22.76 -3.34 6.48
N SER A 79 -22.33 -4.54 6.85
CA SER A 79 -20.92 -4.95 6.74
C SER A 79 -20.45 -4.93 5.29
N ASP A 80 -21.25 -5.49 4.38
CA ASP A 80 -20.95 -5.55 2.95
C ASP A 80 -20.95 -4.15 2.31
N TYR A 81 -21.93 -3.31 2.66
CA TYR A 81 -21.96 -1.92 2.20
C TYR A 81 -20.69 -1.16 2.58
N ARG A 82 -20.26 -1.25 3.85
CA ARG A 82 -19.04 -0.60 4.33
C ARG A 82 -17.78 -1.14 3.64
N LEU A 83 -17.73 -2.45 3.39
CA LEU A 83 -16.64 -3.06 2.64
C LEU A 83 -16.55 -2.46 1.22
N LEU A 84 -17.66 -2.37 0.51
CA LEU A 84 -17.71 -1.78 -0.84
C LEU A 84 -17.32 -0.30 -0.82
N GLU A 85 -17.76 0.46 0.18
CA GLU A 85 -17.40 1.87 0.32
C GLU A 85 -15.90 2.06 0.58
N GLU A 86 -15.29 1.24 1.44
CA GLU A 86 -13.85 1.24 1.67
C GLU A 86 -13.07 0.90 0.40
N CYS A 87 -13.49 -0.14 -0.34
CA CYS A 87 -12.90 -0.51 -1.63
C CYS A 87 -13.00 0.65 -2.63
N ALA A 88 -14.17 1.29 -2.73
CA ALA A 88 -14.36 2.45 -3.59
C ALA A 88 -13.41 3.59 -3.18
N ARG A 89 -13.36 3.92 -1.89
CA ARG A 89 -12.48 4.97 -1.34
C ARG A 89 -11.01 4.69 -1.63
N PHE A 90 -10.56 3.44 -1.50
CA PHE A 90 -9.21 3.03 -1.86
C PHE A 90 -8.94 3.23 -3.36
N VAL A 91 -9.84 2.79 -4.24
CA VAL A 91 -9.69 2.97 -5.69
C VAL A 91 -9.67 4.46 -6.08
N TYR A 92 -10.55 5.27 -5.48
CA TYR A 92 -10.56 6.71 -5.69
C TYR A 92 -9.28 7.38 -5.18
N GLY A 93 -8.80 7.00 -4.01
CA GLY A 93 -7.53 7.45 -3.45
C GLY A 93 -6.37 7.10 -4.39
N VAL A 94 -6.29 5.86 -4.85
CA VAL A 94 -5.28 5.40 -5.82
C VAL A 94 -5.36 6.15 -7.15
N LYS A 95 -6.56 6.44 -7.67
CA LYS A 95 -6.72 7.23 -8.91
C LYS A 95 -6.26 8.68 -8.76
N ARG A 96 -6.45 9.25 -7.57
CA ARG A 96 -6.10 10.65 -7.25
C ARG A 96 -4.70 10.81 -6.66
N ASP A 97 -4.03 9.72 -6.31
CA ASP A 97 -2.70 9.74 -5.73
C ASP A 97 -1.72 10.41 -6.71
N GLU A 98 -1.26 11.60 -6.35
CA GLU A 98 -0.32 12.38 -7.15
C GLU A 98 1.01 11.64 -7.34
N LYS A 99 1.37 10.76 -6.39
CA LYS A 99 2.56 9.89 -6.53
C LYS A 99 2.35 8.89 -7.67
N LYS A 100 1.12 8.40 -7.89
CA LYS A 100 0.76 7.55 -9.04
C LYS A 100 0.48 8.33 -10.33
N ARG A 101 0.28 9.64 -10.24
CA ARG A 101 0.41 10.55 -11.40
C ARG A 101 1.81 10.48 -12.03
N PHE A 102 2.79 9.84 -11.36
CA PHE A 102 4.12 9.45 -11.86
C PHE A 102 4.37 7.93 -12.04
N THR A 103 3.37 7.01 -12.00
CA THR A 103 3.58 5.55 -12.23
C THR A 103 2.88 4.84 -13.44
N ARG A 104 2.09 5.50 -14.29
CA ARG A 104 1.80 5.04 -15.67
C ARG A 104 3.09 4.57 -16.38
N ILE A 105 3.13 3.29 -16.69
CA ILE A 105 4.12 2.59 -17.53
C ILE A 105 4.63 3.54 -18.63
N ASP A 106 5.94 3.81 -18.65
CA ASP A 106 6.70 4.90 -19.31
C ASP A 106 6.82 6.25 -18.55
N LYS A 107 7.34 6.24 -17.30
CA LYS A 107 7.43 7.44 -16.43
C LYS A 107 8.78 7.96 -15.96
N ASP A 108 9.90 7.40 -16.41
CA ASP A 108 11.21 7.84 -15.91
C ASP A 108 11.84 9.02 -16.67
N LEU A 109 11.19 9.50 -17.72
CA LEU A 109 11.77 10.47 -18.63
C LEU A 109 10.93 11.74 -18.78
N PRO A 110 11.51 12.94 -18.57
CA PRO A 110 10.89 14.20 -18.96
C PRO A 110 10.33 14.16 -20.38
N ILE A 111 9.22 14.88 -20.62
CA ILE A 111 8.46 14.86 -21.89
C ILE A 111 9.36 15.04 -23.11
N HIS A 112 10.35 15.94 -23.04
CA HIS A 112 11.24 16.21 -24.16
C HIS A 112 12.16 15.02 -24.49
N LEU A 113 12.64 14.30 -23.48
CA LEU A 113 13.46 13.10 -23.66
C LEU A 113 12.63 11.92 -24.13
N TYR A 114 11.39 11.78 -23.64
CA TYR A 114 10.46 10.77 -24.16
C TYR A 114 10.24 10.95 -25.66
N LYS A 115 9.97 12.18 -26.10
CA LYS A 115 9.78 12.48 -27.53
C LYS A 115 11.06 12.23 -28.34
N LEU A 116 12.23 12.57 -27.81
CA LEU A 116 13.52 12.22 -28.44
C LEU A 116 13.67 10.69 -28.57
N LYS A 117 13.38 9.92 -27.51
CA LYS A 117 13.41 8.44 -27.53
C LYS A 117 12.48 7.86 -28.59
N MET A 118 11.27 8.41 -28.72
CA MET A 118 10.31 7.98 -29.73
C MET A 118 10.76 8.34 -31.15
N ALA A 119 11.29 9.55 -31.35
CA ALA A 119 11.84 9.97 -32.64
C ALA A 119 13.02 9.09 -33.08
N ALA A 120 13.94 8.78 -32.15
CA ALA A 120 15.05 7.87 -32.38
C ALA A 120 14.57 6.45 -32.71
N ARG A 121 13.62 5.91 -31.94
CA ARG A 121 13.04 4.58 -32.19
C ARG A 121 12.35 4.49 -33.54
N LYS A 122 11.65 5.55 -33.97
CA LYS A 122 11.02 5.64 -35.30
C LYS A 122 12.05 5.55 -36.44
N ARG A 123 13.30 5.96 -36.18
CA ARG A 123 14.43 5.89 -37.12
C ARG A 123 15.27 4.62 -36.95
N GLY A 124 14.82 3.66 -36.14
CA GLY A 124 15.52 2.41 -35.89
C GLY A 124 16.65 2.51 -34.85
N VAL A 125 16.79 3.64 -34.17
CA VAL A 125 17.82 3.86 -33.14
C VAL A 125 17.28 3.55 -31.75
N ALA A 126 17.89 2.58 -31.06
CA ALA A 126 17.55 2.24 -29.68
C ALA A 126 18.24 3.18 -28.68
N LEU A 127 17.57 4.28 -28.33
CA LEU A 127 18.12 5.29 -27.41
C LEU A 127 17.89 4.92 -25.92
N GLN A 128 18.98 4.83 -25.17
CA GLN A 128 18.99 4.62 -23.71
C GLN A 128 19.62 5.83 -23.00
N PHE A 129 19.07 6.21 -21.84
CA PHE A 129 19.54 7.34 -21.06
C PHE A 129 20.27 6.86 -19.80
N LEU A 130 21.47 7.39 -19.57
CA LEU A 130 22.15 7.27 -18.27
C LEU A 130 21.43 8.13 -17.23
N ALA A 131 21.58 7.78 -15.95
CA ALA A 131 21.04 8.58 -14.85
C ALA A 131 21.69 9.97 -14.79
N GLN A 132 20.98 10.96 -14.22
CA GLN A 132 21.40 12.37 -14.19
C GLN A 132 22.75 12.61 -13.48
N ASN A 133 23.11 11.74 -12.53
CA ASN A 133 24.33 11.86 -11.75
C ASN A 133 25.61 11.46 -12.52
N PHE A 134 25.49 10.91 -13.74
CA PHE A 134 26.66 10.53 -14.53
C PHE A 134 27.18 11.72 -15.34
N THR A 135 28.51 11.91 -15.36
CA THR A 135 29.19 12.96 -16.14
C THR A 135 28.84 12.89 -17.63
N ARG A 136 28.77 11.68 -18.20
CA ARG A 136 28.34 11.44 -19.59
C ARG A 136 26.92 11.93 -19.88
N HIS A 137 26.02 11.88 -18.89
CA HIS A 137 24.67 12.43 -19.03
C HIS A 137 24.73 13.97 -19.03
N ALA A 138 25.46 14.55 -18.07
CA ALA A 138 25.57 16.00 -17.92
C ALA A 138 26.16 16.70 -19.15
N VAL A 139 27.13 16.08 -19.83
CA VAL A 139 27.75 16.64 -21.06
C VAL A 139 26.96 16.35 -22.34
N ASN A 140 25.90 15.54 -22.29
CA ASN A 140 25.16 15.17 -23.49
C ASN A 140 24.25 16.30 -23.98
N THR A 141 24.57 16.86 -25.16
CA THR A 141 23.82 17.94 -25.80
C THR A 141 22.82 17.46 -26.86
N THR A 142 22.61 16.14 -26.98
CA THR A 142 21.67 15.55 -27.95
C THR A 142 20.25 16.07 -27.73
N ARG A 143 19.62 16.56 -28.80
CA ARG A 143 18.29 17.17 -28.73
C ARG A 143 17.47 16.91 -29.98
N TYR A 144 16.16 16.79 -29.78
CA TYR A 144 15.19 16.65 -30.87
C TYR A 144 14.53 17.99 -31.20
N MET A 145 14.66 18.46 -32.44
CA MET A 145 14.00 19.66 -32.94
C MET A 145 12.65 19.31 -33.57
N TYR A 146 11.57 19.62 -32.85
CA TYR A 146 10.20 19.29 -33.26
C TYR A 146 9.77 19.93 -34.57
N LYS A 147 10.18 21.19 -34.82
CA LYS A 147 9.74 21.96 -35.99
C LYS A 147 10.30 21.40 -37.30
N SER A 148 11.56 20.98 -37.28
CA SER A 148 12.24 20.40 -38.44
C SER A 148 12.18 18.88 -38.46
N ASN A 149 11.70 18.24 -37.39
CA ASN A 149 11.76 16.79 -37.21
C ASN A 149 13.18 16.25 -37.46
N VAL A 150 14.17 16.84 -36.79
CA VAL A 150 15.60 16.50 -36.91
C VAL A 150 16.16 16.22 -35.52
N ILE A 151 17.02 15.21 -35.39
CA ILE A 151 17.77 14.96 -34.15
C ILE A 151 19.18 15.51 -34.34
N HIS A 152 19.60 16.39 -33.44
CA HIS A 152 21.00 16.76 -33.30
C HIS A 152 21.64 15.81 -32.31
N TRP A 153 22.62 15.05 -32.78
CA TRP A 153 23.36 14.09 -31.97
C TRP A 153 24.67 14.71 -31.49
N ARG A 154 25.01 14.40 -30.23
CA ARG A 154 26.39 14.54 -29.74
C ARG A 154 27.09 13.21 -29.90
N VAL A 155 28.11 13.17 -30.75
CA VAL A 155 28.86 11.94 -31.07
C VAL A 155 30.27 12.07 -30.53
N GLU A 156 30.71 11.06 -29.77
CA GLU A 156 32.11 10.95 -29.34
C GLU A 156 32.79 9.89 -30.20
N TRP A 157 33.80 10.29 -30.96
CA TRP A 157 34.66 9.41 -31.73
C TRP A 157 35.88 9.05 -30.88
N LEU A 158 36.15 7.76 -30.77
CA LEU A 158 37.30 7.22 -30.04
C LEU A 158 38.19 6.50 -31.03
N PHE A 159 39.45 6.94 -31.14
CA PHE A 159 40.46 6.32 -32.00
C PHE A 159 41.45 5.55 -31.12
N PRO A 160 41.18 4.27 -30.80
CA PRO A 160 42.00 3.49 -29.86
C PRO A 160 43.42 3.20 -30.35
N ASN A 161 43.66 3.27 -31.67
CA ASN A 161 44.94 2.93 -32.29
C ASN A 161 45.78 4.17 -32.67
N ALA A 162 45.38 5.38 -32.24
CA ALA A 162 46.18 6.57 -32.43
C ALA A 162 47.16 6.71 -31.26
N GLU A 163 48.44 6.43 -31.49
CA GLU A 163 49.50 6.70 -30.51
C GLU A 163 49.83 8.20 -30.45
N PRO A 164 50.22 8.76 -29.29
CA PRO A 164 50.54 8.08 -28.02
C PRO A 164 49.39 8.04 -27.00
N ASP A 165 48.26 8.72 -27.26
CA ASP A 165 47.07 8.73 -26.40
C ASP A 165 45.81 8.54 -27.26
N ALA A 166 44.83 7.77 -26.77
CA ALA A 166 43.56 7.55 -27.46
C ALA A 166 42.89 8.90 -27.79
N VAL A 167 42.97 9.31 -29.05
CA VAL A 167 42.44 10.60 -29.49
C VAL A 167 40.92 10.56 -29.38
N LYS A 168 40.36 11.47 -28.60
CA LYS A 168 38.92 11.68 -28.45
C LYS A 168 38.50 12.91 -29.22
N PHE A 169 37.62 12.74 -30.20
CA PHE A 169 37.00 13.84 -30.94
C PHE A 169 35.51 13.89 -30.63
N VAL A 170 34.97 15.08 -30.34
CA VAL A 170 33.55 15.27 -30.01
C VAL A 170 32.91 16.12 -31.10
N ASP A 171 31.94 15.55 -31.79
CA ASP A 171 31.07 16.29 -32.70
C ASP A 171 29.76 16.63 -31.97
N GLU A 172 29.49 17.92 -31.80
CA GLU A 172 28.36 18.41 -31.02
C GLU A 172 27.07 18.61 -31.84
N ARG A 173 27.13 18.53 -33.18
CA ARG A 173 26.00 18.90 -34.05
C ARG A 173 25.89 18.02 -35.29
N TRP A 174 26.05 16.72 -35.13
CA TRP A 174 25.74 15.79 -36.21
C TRP A 174 24.22 15.73 -36.44
N VAL A 175 23.80 15.75 -37.71
CA VAL A 175 22.40 15.93 -38.12
C VAL A 175 21.89 14.66 -38.80
N GLU A 176 20.73 14.18 -38.34
CA GLU A 176 19.98 13.05 -38.91
C GLU A 176 18.48 13.32 -39.01
#